data_AF-A0A2S9FZN4-F1
#
_entry.id   AF-A0A2S9FZN4-F1
#
_cell.length_a   1.000
_cell.length_b   1.000
_cell.length_c   1.000
_cell.angle_alpha   90.00
_cell.angle_beta   90.00
_cell.angle_gamma   90.00
#
_symmetry.space_group_name_H-M   'P 1'
#
loop_
_entity.id
_entity.type
_entity.pdbx_description
1 polymer ?
#
loop_
_entity_poly.entity_id
_entity_poly.type
_entity_poly.pdbx_seq_one_letter_code
_entity_poly.pdbx_strand_id
1 'polypeptide(L)' 'MTNALDLNAPVDTLAMEFTREFDAPVEALYRAHAEPELVKRWLGPRDLEMDITEWNFRS' A
#
# COMPACT_ATOMS: atom_id res chain seq x y z
N MET A 1 1.05 -17.27 -1.48
CA MET A 1 2.24 -16.52 -1.94
C MET A 1 1.71 -15.23 -2.52
N THR A 2 2.33 -14.08 -2.24
CA THR A 2 1.89 -12.82 -2.85
C THR A 2 2.54 -12.68 -4.22
N ASN A 3 1.79 -12.17 -5.21
CA ASN A 3 2.33 -11.95 -6.54
C ASN A 3 3.48 -10.93 -6.49
N ALA A 4 4.40 -11.06 -7.45
CA ALA A 4 5.53 -10.15 -7.57
C ALA A 4 5.03 -8.71 -7.82
N LEU A 5 5.78 -7.74 -7.29
CA LEU A 5 5.61 -6.33 -7.63
C LEU A 5 6.23 -6.11 -9.01
N ASP A 6 5.47 -5.56 -9.95
CA ASP A 6 6.01 -4.97 -11.16
C ASP A 6 6.35 -3.50 -10.88
N LEU A 7 7.56 -3.08 -11.22
CA LEU A 7 8.10 -1.77 -10.87
C LEU A 7 8.91 -1.21 -12.05
N ASN A 8 8.47 -0.05 -12.54
CA ASN A 8 9.18 0.76 -13.50
C ASN A 8 9.62 2.08 -12.85
N ALA A 9 10.92 2.36 -12.85
CA ALA A 9 11.50 3.59 -12.32
C ALA A 9 12.58 4.12 -13.28
N PRO A 10 12.19 4.86 -14.34
CA PRO A 10 13.14 5.39 -15.32
C PRO A 10 14.11 6.39 -14.71
N VAL A 11 15.40 6.25 -15.01
CA VAL A 11 16.49 7.06 -14.42
C VAL A 11 16.50 8.54 -14.85
N ASP A 12 15.79 8.85 -15.93
CA ASP A 12 15.68 10.18 -16.53
C ASP A 12 14.41 10.93 -16.09
N THR A 13 13.62 10.33 -15.19
CA THR A 13 12.41 10.92 -14.62
C THR A 13 12.45 10.92 -13.10
N LEU A 14 11.56 11.69 -12.48
CA LEU A 14 11.28 11.61 -11.05
C LEU A 14 10.00 10.80 -10.76
N ALA A 15 9.63 9.91 -11.69
CA ALA A 15 8.42 9.10 -11.61
C ALA A 15 8.76 7.64 -11.30
N MET A 16 7.84 6.99 -10.58
CA MET A 16 7.87 5.56 -10.33
C MET A 16 6.46 5.03 -10.54
N GLU A 17 6.35 3.99 -11.35
CA GLU A 17 5.11 3.28 -11.63
C GLU A 17 5.23 1.86 -11.09
N PHE A 18 4.22 1.40 -10.36
CA PHE A 18 4.21 0.03 -9.87
C PHE A 18 2.81 -0.57 -9.94
N THR A 19 2.76 -1.87 -10.21
CA THR A 19 1.53 -2.65 -10.24
C THR A 19 1.72 -3.94 -9.46
N ARG A 20 0.69 -4.36 -8.72
CA ARG A 20 0.70 -5.65 -8.04
C ARG A 20 -0.68 -6.28 -8.07
N GLU A 21 -0.72 -7.54 -8.49
CA GLU A 21 -1.94 -8.33 -8.48
C GLU A 21 -2.18 -8.94 -7.10
N PHE A 22 -3.43 -8.93 -6.67
CA PHE A 22 -3.85 -9.54 -5.41
C PHE A 22 -5.03 -10.46 -5.64
N ASP A 23 -4.98 -11.66 -5.06
CA ASP A 23 -6.08 -12.62 -5.04
C ASP A 23 -7.14 -12.22 -3.99
N ALA A 24 -7.69 -11.02 -4.13
CA ALA A 24 -8.64 -10.45 -3.19
C ALA A 24 -9.68 -9.55 -3.91
N PRO A 25 -10.90 -9.42 -3.38
CA PRO A 25 -11.88 -8.46 -3.89
C PRO A 25 -11.36 -7.00 -3.82
N VAL A 26 -11.75 -6.19 -4.81
CA VAL A 26 -11.37 -4.76 -4.87
C VAL A 26 -11.79 -4.01 -3.60
N GLU A 27 -12.98 -4.29 -3.08
CA GLU A 27 -13.48 -3.69 -1.83
C GLU A 27 -12.57 -3.96 -0.64
N ALA A 28 -11.97 -5.16 -0.56
CA ALA A 28 -11.07 -5.53 0.53
C ALA A 28 -9.74 -4.79 0.42
N LEU A 29 -9.19 -4.64 -0.79
CA LEU A 29 -7.97 -3.87 -1.03
C LEU A 29 -8.18 -2.39 -0.75
N TYR A 30 -9.31 -1.83 -1.19
CA TYR A 30 -9.66 -0.46 -0.91
C TYR A 30 -9.76 -0.21 0.60
N ARG A 31 -10.47 -1.09 1.32
CA ARG A 31 -10.60 -1.05 2.78
C ARG A 31 -9.23 -1.10 3.48
N ALA A 32 -8.31 -1.93 2.99
CA ALA A 32 -6.95 -2.03 3.53
C ALA A 32 -6.15 -0.72 3.43
N HIS A 33 -6.50 0.17 2.49
CA HIS A 33 -5.90 1.51 2.35
C HIS A 33 -6.73 2.61 3.03
N ALA A 34 -8.03 2.40 3.22
CA ALA A 34 -8.94 3.39 3.77
C ALA A 34 -9.03 3.38 5.31
N GLU A 35 -8.89 2.23 5.94
CA GLU A 35 -9.02 2.08 7.40
C GLU A 35 -7.66 2.14 8.11
N PRO A 36 -7.45 3.06 9.07
CA PRO A 36 -6.14 3.28 9.68
C PRO A 36 -5.63 2.04 10.43
N GLU A 37 -6.53 1.33 11.13
CA GLU A 37 -6.18 0.10 11.85
C GLU A 37 -5.79 -1.05 10.93
N LEU A 38 -6.21 -1.03 9.65
CA LEU A 38 -5.73 -1.99 8.65
C LEU A 38 -4.40 -1.53 8.04
N VAL A 39 -4.24 -0.24 7.75
CA VAL A 39 -2.99 0.33 7.21
C VAL A 39 -1.80 0.02 8.13
N LYS A 40 -1.96 0.19 9.45
CA LYS A 40 -0.93 -0.15 10.45
C LYS A 40 -0.42 -1.58 10.38
N ARG A 41 -1.21 -2.51 9.82
CA ARG A 41 -0.87 -3.94 9.76
C ARG A 41 0.01 -4.32 8.58
N TRP A 42 0.08 -3.49 7.54
CA TRP A 42 0.77 -3.87 6.30
C TRP A 42 1.72 -2.79 5.76
N LEU A 43 1.47 -1.52 6.05
CA LEU A 43 2.30 -0.43 5.55
C LEU A 43 3.51 -0.22 6.46
N GLY A 44 4.69 -0.17 5.86
CA GLY A 44 5.96 0.07 6.55
C GLY A 44 6.86 -1.18 6.64
N PRO A 45 8.12 -1.01 7.07
CA PRO A 45 9.04 -2.11 7.32
C PRO A 45 8.52 -3.05 8.44
N ARG A 46 8.82 -4.34 8.34
CA ARG A 46 8.34 -5.38 9.26
C ARG A 46 8.66 -5.11 10.74
N ASP A 47 9.80 -4.50 11.02
CA ASP A 47 10.32 -4.32 12.38
C ASP A 47 10.03 -2.92 12.96
N LEU A 48 9.15 -2.16 12.32
CA LEU A 48 8.69 -0.86 12.80
C LEU A 48 7.22 -0.91 13.18
N GLU A 49 6.88 -0.20 14.25
CA GLU A 49 5.49 0.03 14.65
C GLU A 49 4.98 1.34 14.05
N MET A 50 3.76 1.31 13.51
CA MET A 50 3.11 2.48 12.95
C MET A 50 2.12 3.05 13.97
N ASP A 51 2.40 4.27 14.43
CA ASP A 51 1.41 5.09 15.13
C ASP A 51 0.77 6.09 14.16
N ILE A 52 -0.55 6.11 14.12
CA ILE A 52 -1.33 7.02 13.27
C ILE A 52 -2.10 7.93 14.22
N THR A 53 -1.64 9.18 14.34
CA THR A 53 -2.22 10.20 15.23
C THR A 53 -3.37 10.96 14.59
N GLU A 54 -3.40 11.03 13.26
CA GLU A 54 -4.44 11.70 12.47
C GLU A 54 -4.72 10.90 11.20
N TRP A 55 -6.00 10.75 10.84
CA TRP A 55 -6.41 10.00 9.67
C TRP A 55 -7.54 10.70 8.91
N ASN A 56 -7.18 11.54 7.94
CA ASN A 56 -8.12 12.27 7.09
C ASN A 56 -8.26 11.60 5.72
N PHE A 57 -8.82 10.39 5.69
CA PHE A 57 -9.03 9.68 4.44
C PHE A 57 -10.13 10.34 3.60
N ARG A 58 -9.89 10.51 2.29
CA ARG A 58 -10.86 11.01 1.31
C ARG A 58 -10.75 10.17 0.04
N SER A 59 -11.91 9.71 -0.45
CA SER A 59 -12.06 8.92 -1.68
C SER A 59 -12.17 9.79 -2.92
#